data_AF-W6P4K7-F1
#
_entry.id   AF-W6P4K7-F1
#
_cell.length_a   1.000
_cell.length_b   1.000
_cell.length_c   1.000
_cell.angle_alpha   90.00
_cell.angle_beta   90.00
_cell.angle_gamma   90.00
#
_symmetry.space_group_name_H-M   'P 1'
#
loop_
_entity.id
_entity.type
_entity.pdbx_description
1 polymer ?
#
loop_
_entity_poly.entity_id
_entity_poly.type
_entity_poly.pdbx_seq_one_letter_code
_entity_poly.pdbx_strand_id
1 'polypeptide(L)'
;MLEEGNADGEKINAFLDAYMSKHPNCFNNDIQRKKTGKELRSLLEKELENSPDFLSDIAVKFASMDKVKSTDNKGYKYLISFTCSSLQKTGKYNISFRIITALDEEEASNLIDNQKYYIQGKFISLSEKESINIRLDVFDDKTIEIGSIFIKEPIVTPAN
;
A
#
# COMPACT_ATOMS: atom_id res chain seq x y z
N MET A 1 -26.37 18.42 -0.56
CA MET A 1 -25.98 17.20 -1.30
C MET A 1 -25.00 16.48 -0.39
N LEU A 2 -25.37 15.31 0.11
CA LEU A 2 -24.48 14.49 0.93
C LEU A 2 -23.43 13.94 -0.04
N GLU A 3 -22.19 14.42 0.05
CA GLU A 3 -21.07 13.68 -0.51
C GLU A 3 -20.99 12.38 0.30
N GLU A 4 -21.51 11.29 -0.28
CA GLU A 4 -21.10 9.94 0.11
C GLU A 4 -19.63 9.82 -0.27
N GLY A 5 -18.78 10.40 0.58
CA GLY A 5 -17.34 10.31 0.45
C GLY A 5 -16.98 8.85 0.65
N ASN A 6 -16.68 8.16 -0.45
CA ASN A 6 -16.03 6.86 -0.42
C ASN A 6 -14.81 7.02 0.51
N ALA A 7 -14.84 6.38 1.69
CA ALA A 7 -13.88 6.65 2.74
C ALA A 7 -12.54 6.02 2.32
N ASP A 8 -11.61 6.85 1.85
CA ASP A 8 -10.25 6.47 1.45
C ASP A 8 -9.65 5.47 2.46
N GLY A 9 -9.40 4.23 2.02
CA GLY A 9 -8.86 3.14 2.84
C GLY A 9 -9.80 2.51 3.88
N GLU A 10 -11.11 2.48 3.64
CA GLU A 10 -12.07 1.75 4.48
C GLU A 10 -11.70 0.26 4.61
N LYS A 11 -11.35 -0.39 3.49
CA LYS A 11 -11.05 -1.84 3.46
C LYS A 11 -9.86 -2.20 4.36
N ILE A 12 -8.75 -1.46 4.22
CA ILE A 12 -7.55 -1.72 5.03
C ILE A 12 -7.77 -1.39 6.51
N ASN A 13 -8.55 -0.35 6.82
CA ASN A 13 -8.85 0.00 8.21
C ASN A 13 -9.68 -1.08 8.89
N ALA A 14 -10.72 -1.60 8.22
CA ALA A 14 -11.53 -2.69 8.75
C ALA A 14 -10.71 -3.97 8.98
N PHE A 15 -9.80 -4.29 8.05
CA PHE A 15 -8.85 -5.39 8.19
C PHE A 15 -7.95 -5.23 9.43
N LEU A 16 -7.38 -4.04 9.63
CA LEU A 16 -6.53 -3.77 10.78
C LEU A 16 -7.31 -3.82 12.10
N ASP A 17 -8.53 -3.29 12.13
CA ASP A 17 -9.39 -3.35 13.32
C ASP A 17 -9.76 -4.78 13.72
N ALA A 18 -10.09 -5.62 12.74
CA ALA A 18 -10.38 -7.03 12.97
C ALA A 18 -9.17 -7.78 13.56
N TYR A 19 -7.95 -7.44 13.15
CA TYR A 19 -6.73 -8.01 13.71
C TYR A 19 -6.43 -7.43 15.10
N MET A 20 -6.31 -6.11 15.24
CA MET A 20 -5.86 -5.47 16.49
C MET A 20 -6.81 -5.72 17.66
N SER A 21 -8.12 -5.88 17.41
CA SER A 21 -9.11 -6.25 18.45
C SER A 21 -8.84 -7.61 19.10
N LYS A 22 -8.20 -8.55 18.38
CA LYS A 22 -7.80 -9.88 18.88
C LYS A 22 -6.40 -9.89 19.47
N HIS A 23 -5.62 -8.84 19.19
CA HIS A 23 -4.20 -8.72 19.55
C HIS A 23 -3.92 -7.41 20.31
N PRO A 24 -4.49 -7.20 21.51
CA PRO A 24 -4.40 -5.92 22.24
C PRO A 24 -2.97 -5.51 22.62
N ASN A 25 -2.03 -6.45 22.59
CA ASN A 25 -0.64 -6.26 23.01
C ASN A 25 0.34 -6.03 21.84
N CYS A 26 -0.16 -5.92 20.60
CA CYS A 26 0.65 -5.82 19.38
C CYS A 26 1.66 -4.66 19.40
N PHE A 27 1.36 -3.55 20.07
CA PHE A 27 2.25 -2.39 20.18
C PHE A 27 3.09 -2.36 21.47
N ASN A 28 2.96 -3.31 22.39
CA ASN A 28 3.57 -3.21 23.73
C ASN A 28 5.10 -3.13 23.73
N ASN A 29 5.78 -3.89 22.86
CA ASN A 29 7.23 -3.91 22.75
C ASN A 29 7.70 -4.35 21.35
N ASP A 30 8.99 -4.22 21.08
CA ASP A 30 9.58 -4.54 19.76
C ASP A 30 9.37 -6.00 19.33
N ILE A 31 9.39 -6.94 20.28
CA ILE A 31 9.19 -8.37 19.98
C ILE A 31 7.75 -8.58 19.48
N GLN A 32 6.77 -7.98 20.16
CA GLN A 32 5.36 -8.04 19.74
C GLN A 32 5.15 -7.36 18.40
N ARG A 33 5.70 -6.15 18.19
CA ARG A 33 5.57 -5.44 16.91
C ARG A 33 6.14 -6.22 15.72
N LYS A 34 7.32 -6.82 15.89
CA LYS A 34 7.93 -7.67 14.85
C LYS A 34 7.12 -8.93 14.56
N LYS A 35 6.56 -9.56 15.60
CA LYS A 35 5.69 -10.72 15.44
C LYS A 35 4.40 -10.33 14.69
N THR A 36 3.77 -9.24 15.11
CA THR A 36 2.57 -8.72 14.47
C THR A 36 2.81 -8.31 13.01
N GLY A 37 3.93 -7.66 12.70
CA GLY A 37 4.27 -7.30 11.32
C GLY A 37 4.33 -8.50 10.38
N LYS A 38 4.95 -9.61 10.83
CA LYS A 38 4.99 -10.87 10.09
C LYS A 38 3.62 -11.50 9.90
N GLU A 39 2.79 -11.52 10.94
CA GLU A 39 1.45 -12.10 10.86
C GLU A 39 0.52 -11.28 9.95
N LEU A 40 0.51 -9.95 10.11
CA LEU A 40 -0.23 -9.04 9.24
C LEU A 40 0.21 -9.15 7.79
N ARG A 41 1.51 -9.34 7.53
CA ARG A 41 2.02 -9.58 6.19
C ARG A 41 1.37 -10.80 5.56
N SER A 42 1.43 -11.96 6.22
CA SER A 42 0.85 -13.19 5.67
C SER A 42 -0.66 -13.10 5.48
N LEU A 43 -1.36 -12.39 6.37
CA LEU A 43 -2.79 -12.16 6.24
C LEU A 43 -3.10 -11.23 5.05
N LEU A 44 -2.33 -10.15 4.89
CA LEU A 44 -2.50 -9.19 3.80
C LEU A 44 -2.14 -9.80 2.44
N GLU A 45 -1.09 -10.64 2.36
CA GLU A 45 -0.75 -11.42 1.16
C GLU A 45 -1.96 -12.25 0.72
N LYS A 46 -2.57 -13.00 1.65
CA LYS A 46 -3.74 -13.81 1.37
C LYS A 46 -4.95 -12.96 0.95
N GLU A 47 -5.15 -11.81 1.58
CA GLU A 47 -6.26 -10.91 1.22
C GLU A 47 -6.08 -10.37 -0.22
N LEU A 48 -4.87 -9.92 -0.56
CA LEU A 48 -4.55 -9.41 -1.90
C LEU A 48 -4.61 -10.49 -2.99
N GLU A 49 -4.30 -11.74 -2.66
CA GLU A 49 -4.47 -12.88 -3.57
C GLU A 49 -5.95 -13.17 -3.87
N ASN A 50 -6.82 -13.07 -2.86
CA ASN A 50 -8.25 -13.35 -3.00
C ASN A 50 -9.05 -12.14 -3.52
N SER A 51 -8.58 -10.94 -3.25
CA SER A 51 -9.24 -9.67 -3.59
C SER A 51 -8.20 -8.69 -4.14
N PRO A 52 -7.86 -8.77 -5.44
CA PRO A 52 -6.86 -7.91 -6.05
C PRO A 52 -7.19 -6.40 -6.01
N ASP A 53 -8.46 -6.05 -5.78
CA ASP A 53 -8.97 -4.69 -5.64
C ASP A 53 -8.98 -4.20 -4.18
N PHE A 54 -8.41 -4.96 -3.23
CA PHE A 54 -8.46 -4.67 -1.80
C PHE A 54 -7.87 -3.31 -1.40
N LEU A 55 -6.87 -2.80 -2.15
CA LEU A 55 -6.25 -1.49 -1.91
C LEU A 55 -6.67 -0.42 -2.93
N SER A 56 -7.64 -0.73 -3.79
CA SER A 56 -8.05 0.17 -4.88
C SER A 56 -8.89 1.35 -4.41
N ASP A 57 -9.34 1.33 -3.15
CA ASP A 57 -10.02 2.44 -2.46
C ASP A 57 -9.03 3.42 -1.82
N ILE A 58 -7.71 3.23 -2.02
CA ILE A 58 -6.67 4.10 -1.48
C ILE A 58 -5.99 4.91 -2.59
N ALA A 59 -6.10 6.23 -2.51
CA ALA A 59 -5.39 7.12 -3.41
C ALA A 59 -3.90 7.23 -3.02
N VAL A 60 -3.01 6.78 -3.90
CA VAL A 60 -1.55 6.86 -3.73
C VAL A 60 -0.95 7.96 -4.59
N LYS A 61 0.16 8.55 -4.16
CA LYS A 61 0.92 9.54 -4.93
C LYS A 61 2.07 8.90 -5.66
N PHE A 62 2.33 9.33 -6.90
CA PHE A 62 3.59 9.04 -7.56
C PHE A 62 4.76 9.53 -6.70
N ALA A 63 5.79 8.69 -6.51
CA ALA A 63 6.94 8.99 -5.66
C ALA A 63 8.27 8.93 -6.41
N SER A 64 8.50 7.87 -7.20
CA SER A 64 9.72 7.73 -7.99
C SER A 64 9.52 6.82 -9.19
N MET A 65 10.42 6.96 -10.17
CA MET A 65 10.46 6.15 -11.38
C MET A 65 11.90 5.79 -11.69
N ASP A 66 12.17 4.49 -11.88
CA ASP A 66 13.49 3.98 -12.26
C ASP A 66 13.39 3.16 -13.54
N LYS A 67 14.22 3.47 -14.55
CA LYS A 67 14.30 2.69 -15.78
C LYS A 67 15.05 1.38 -15.52
N VAL A 68 14.37 0.25 -15.68
CA VAL A 68 14.92 -1.09 -15.44
C VAL A 68 14.90 -1.92 -16.72
N LYS A 69 15.90 -2.78 -16.88
CA LYS A 69 15.93 -3.73 -18.02
C LYS A 69 14.84 -4.78 -17.80
N SER A 70 13.99 -4.98 -18.81
CA SER A 70 12.91 -5.95 -18.70
C SER A 70 13.46 -7.38 -18.67
N THR A 71 12.91 -8.23 -17.79
CA THR A 71 13.31 -9.64 -17.67
C THR A 71 12.84 -10.49 -18.86
N ASP A 72 11.89 -9.99 -19.65
CA ASP A 72 11.40 -10.62 -20.88
C ASP A 72 12.20 -10.25 -22.14
N ASN A 73 13.33 -9.53 -22.00
CA ASN A 73 14.19 -9.04 -23.08
C ASN A 73 13.50 -8.14 -24.13
N LYS A 74 12.27 -7.64 -23.87
CA LYS A 74 11.54 -6.72 -24.76
C LYS A 74 11.86 -5.24 -24.50
N GLY A 75 13.12 -4.93 -24.17
CA GLY A 75 13.57 -3.57 -23.90
C GLY A 75 13.58 -3.20 -22.41
N TYR A 76 13.09 -2.01 -22.08
CA TYR A 76 13.09 -1.45 -20.72
C TYR A 76 11.66 -1.31 -20.20
N LYS A 77 11.50 -1.41 -18.88
CA LYS A 77 10.29 -1.01 -18.16
C LYS A 77 10.64 0.07 -17.15
N TYR A 78 9.64 0.79 -16.68
CA TYR A 78 9.81 1.77 -15.63
C TYR A 78 9.23 1.21 -14.34
N LEU A 79 10.10 0.99 -13.34
CA LEU A 79 9.70 0.60 -12.01
C LEU A 79 9.16 1.85 -11.31
N ILE A 80 7.86 1.87 -11.08
CA ILE A 80 7.16 3.00 -10.47
C ILE A 80 6.90 2.70 -9.01
N SER A 81 7.24 3.68 -8.18
CA SER A 81 6.91 3.70 -6.77
C SER A 81 5.75 4.67 -6.53
N PHE A 82 4.69 4.17 -5.92
CA PHE A 82 3.61 4.99 -5.40
C PHE A 82 3.58 4.92 -3.89
N THR A 83 3.24 6.02 -3.23
CA THR A 83 3.18 6.10 -1.77
C THR A 83 1.86 6.66 -1.29
N CYS A 84 1.29 6.04 -0.27
CA CYS A 84 0.26 6.65 0.57
C CYS A 84 0.93 7.09 1.87
N SER A 85 0.62 8.29 2.36
CA SER A 85 1.05 8.77 3.67
C SER A 85 -0.18 9.29 4.45
N SER A 86 -0.52 8.58 5.53
CA SER A 86 -1.57 8.93 6.50
C SER A 86 -3.00 8.96 5.93
N LEU A 87 -3.72 7.84 6.10
CA LEU A 87 -5.17 7.78 5.92
C LEU A 87 -5.86 8.39 7.16
N GLN A 88 -5.93 9.72 7.23
CA GLN A 88 -6.43 10.43 8.42
C GLN A 88 -7.94 10.26 8.67
N LYS A 89 -8.74 9.88 7.66
CA LYS A 89 -10.21 9.99 7.69
C LYS A 89 -10.93 9.09 8.70
N THR A 90 -10.25 8.15 9.35
CA THR A 90 -10.84 7.30 10.41
C THR A 90 -10.11 7.37 11.75
N GLY A 91 -9.03 8.17 11.85
CA GLY A 91 -8.41 8.58 13.12
C GLY A 91 -7.70 7.52 13.97
N LYS A 92 -7.72 6.23 13.60
CA LYS A 92 -7.18 5.17 14.49
C LYS A 92 -5.76 4.72 14.19
N TYR A 93 -5.38 4.68 12.91
CA TYR A 93 -4.04 4.29 12.48
C TYR A 93 -3.49 5.24 11.42
N ASN A 94 -2.21 5.56 11.55
CA ASN A 94 -1.45 6.18 10.48
C ASN A 94 -0.79 5.08 9.65
N ILE A 95 -1.30 4.88 8.43
CA ILE A 95 -0.80 3.89 7.48
C ILE A 95 -0.02 4.63 6.39
N SER A 96 1.23 4.26 6.21
CA SER A 96 2.05 4.69 5.07
C SER A 96 2.48 3.45 4.33
N PHE A 97 2.36 3.38 3.00
CA PHE A 97 2.83 2.21 2.25
C PHE A 97 3.32 2.56 0.87
N ARG A 98 4.11 1.64 0.30
CA ARG A 98 4.68 1.71 -1.03
C ARG A 98 4.09 0.62 -1.92
N ILE A 99 3.53 1.02 -3.07
CA ILE A 99 3.19 0.11 -4.16
C ILE A 99 4.27 0.23 -5.23
N ILE A 100 4.77 -0.91 -5.68
CA ILE A 100 5.78 -1.03 -6.72
C ILE A 100 5.17 -1.77 -7.90
N THR A 101 5.26 -1.19 -9.08
CA THR A 101 4.82 -1.82 -10.32
C THR A 101 5.74 -1.47 -11.49
N ALA A 102 5.60 -2.19 -12.60
CA ALA A 102 6.37 -1.96 -13.81
C ALA A 102 5.43 -1.53 -14.94
N LEU A 103 5.63 -0.31 -15.45
CA LEU A 103 4.90 0.25 -16.60
C LEU A 103 5.80 0.27 -17.84
N ASP A 104 5.19 0.31 -19.02
CA ASP A 104 5.93 0.65 -20.25
C ASP A 104 6.19 2.17 -20.35
N GLU A 105 6.90 2.60 -21.41
CA GLU A 105 7.27 4.01 -21.59
C GLU A 105 6.07 4.92 -21.81
N GLU A 106 5.08 4.46 -22.56
CA GLU A 106 3.89 5.24 -22.89
C GLU A 106 3.05 5.44 -21.63
N GLU A 107 2.76 4.37 -20.89
CA GLU A 107 2.05 4.39 -19.62
C GLU A 107 2.77 5.27 -18.58
N ALA A 108 4.09 5.10 -18.44
CA ALA A 108 4.89 5.86 -17.49
C ALA A 108 4.94 7.36 -17.81
N SER A 109 4.95 7.73 -19.10
CA SER A 109 4.96 9.13 -19.55
C SER A 109 3.70 9.91 -19.20
N ASN A 110 2.58 9.21 -18.92
CA ASN A 110 1.31 9.80 -18.52
C ASN A 110 1.23 10.09 -17.00
N LEU A 111 2.23 9.71 -16.22
CA LEU A 111 2.28 10.02 -14.79
C LEU A 111 2.67 11.49 -14.58
N ILE A 112 1.97 12.15 -13.66
CA ILE A 112 2.09 13.57 -13.34
C ILE A 112 2.61 13.69 -11.91
N ASP A 113 3.63 14.53 -11.73
CA ASP A 113 4.17 14.83 -10.41
C ASP A 113 3.09 15.37 -9.48
N ASN A 114 3.07 14.87 -8.24
CA ASN A 114 2.10 15.22 -7.18
C ASN A 114 0.64 14.82 -7.44
N GLN A 115 0.31 14.22 -8.60
CA GLN A 115 -1.01 13.66 -8.85
C GLN A 115 -1.24 12.40 -8.00
N LYS A 116 -2.48 12.23 -7.54
CA LYS A 116 -2.93 11.03 -6.86
C LYS A 116 -3.53 10.05 -7.87
N TYR A 117 -3.36 8.76 -7.61
CA TYR A 117 -3.79 7.67 -8.45
C TYR A 117 -4.44 6.57 -7.61
N TYR A 118 -5.46 5.94 -8.16
CA TYR A 118 -5.91 4.62 -7.73
C TYR A 118 -5.18 3.56 -8.54
N ILE A 119 -4.76 2.50 -7.87
CA ILE A 119 -4.04 1.39 -8.50
C ILE A 119 -4.80 0.09 -8.27
N GLN A 120 -5.05 -0.61 -9.36
CA GLN A 120 -5.53 -1.99 -9.38
C GLN A 120 -4.53 -2.85 -10.13
N GLY A 121 -4.60 -4.16 -9.95
CA GLY A 121 -3.81 -5.09 -10.74
C GLY A 121 -3.64 -6.42 -10.02
N LYS A 122 -2.83 -7.30 -10.60
CA LYS A 122 -2.58 -8.61 -10.02
C LYS A 122 -1.47 -8.53 -8.97
N PHE A 123 -1.81 -8.80 -7.72
CA PHE A 123 -0.81 -8.97 -6.67
C PHE A 123 0.19 -10.08 -7.01
N ILE A 124 1.48 -9.85 -6.76
CA ILE A 124 2.55 -10.83 -6.97
C ILE A 124 3.21 -11.23 -5.65
N SER A 125 3.57 -10.26 -4.80
CA SER A 125 4.25 -10.52 -3.53
C SER A 125 4.37 -9.27 -2.64
N LEU A 126 4.63 -9.47 -1.34
CA LEU A 126 5.17 -8.44 -0.45
C LEU A 126 6.69 -8.61 -0.27
N SER A 127 7.43 -7.51 -0.14
CA SER A 127 8.88 -7.50 0.18
C SER A 127 9.13 -6.98 1.60
N GLU A 128 10.08 -7.56 2.33
CA GLU A 128 10.52 -7.04 3.65
C GLU A 128 11.28 -5.72 3.56
N LYS A 129 11.66 -5.25 2.37
CA LYS A 129 12.44 -4.04 2.17
C LYS A 129 11.53 -2.86 1.87
N GLU A 130 11.60 -1.82 2.72
CA GLU A 130 10.89 -0.52 2.66
C GLU A 130 9.35 -0.65 2.61
N SER A 131 8.62 0.04 3.47
CA SER A 131 7.48 -0.64 4.10
C SER A 131 6.14 0.10 4.19
N ILE A 132 5.07 -0.71 4.17
CA ILE A 132 3.82 -0.45 4.88
C ILE A 132 4.18 -0.31 6.37
N ASN A 133 3.97 0.88 6.88
CA ASN A 133 4.19 1.29 8.25
C ASN A 133 2.83 1.62 8.86
N ILE A 134 2.51 0.97 9.96
CA ILE A 134 1.29 1.21 10.74
C ILE A 134 1.70 1.80 12.08
N ARG A 135 1.14 2.96 12.42
CA ARG A 135 1.37 3.66 13.69
C ARG A 135 0.04 3.99 14.37
N LEU A 136 0.05 4.04 15.69
CA LEU A 136 -1.07 4.56 16.47
C LEU A 136 -0.93 6.07 16.59
N ASP A 137 -1.92 6.82 16.11
CA ASP A 137 -1.98 8.28 16.17
C ASP A 137 -0.71 9.02 15.69
N VAL A 138 -0.75 10.35 15.65
CA VAL A 138 0.33 11.17 15.04
C VAL A 138 1.56 11.32 15.95
N PHE A 139 1.49 10.82 17.20
CA PHE A 139 2.49 11.10 18.25
C PHE A 139 3.14 9.85 18.88
N ASP A 140 2.83 8.63 18.44
CA ASP A 140 3.54 7.43 18.91
C ASP A 140 4.66 7.05 17.92
N ASP A 141 5.90 6.94 18.41
CA ASP A 141 7.06 6.49 17.64
C ASP A 141 6.98 4.98 17.30
N LYS A 142 6.01 4.27 17.89
CA LYS A 142 5.82 2.83 17.67
C LYS A 142 5.24 2.54 16.30
N THR A 143 6.03 1.85 15.50
CA THR A 143 5.67 1.43 14.14
C THR A 143 5.64 -0.10 14.05
N ILE A 144 4.62 -0.62 13.38
CA ILE A 144 4.61 -1.99 12.88
C ILE A 144 4.94 -1.95 11.40
N GLU A 145 5.98 -2.70 11.04
CA GLU A 145 6.50 -2.79 9.67
C GLU A 145 6.04 -4.09 9.02
N ILE A 146 5.47 -4.00 7.81
CA ILE A 146 4.96 -5.17 7.06
C ILE A 146 5.78 -5.42 5.79
N GLY A 147 5.95 -4.42 4.93
CA GLY A 147 6.69 -4.57 3.65
C GLY A 147 6.20 -3.71 2.48
N SER A 148 6.77 -3.84 1.28
CA SER A 148 6.26 -3.17 0.04
C SER A 148 5.33 -4.09 -0.75
N ILE A 149 4.36 -3.51 -1.47
CA ILE A 149 3.40 -4.26 -2.31
C ILE A 149 3.87 -4.29 -3.76
N PHE A 150 3.93 -5.48 -4.37
CA PHE A 150 4.23 -5.64 -5.79
C PHE A 150 2.98 -6.05 -6.57
N ILE A 151 2.69 -5.29 -7.63
CA ILE A 151 1.54 -5.51 -8.51
C ILE A 151 2.02 -5.67 -9.96
N LYS A 152 1.49 -6.67 -10.66
CA LYS A 152 1.61 -6.88 -12.11
C LYS A 152 0.40 -6.32 -12.82
N GLU A 153 0.60 -5.97 -14.10
CA GLU A 153 -0.49 -5.55 -15.00
C GLU A 153 -1.34 -4.46 -14.32
N PRO A 154 -0.70 -3.37 -13.85
CA PRO A 154 -1.41 -2.37 -13.08
C PRO A 154 -2.39 -1.60 -13.98
N ILE A 155 -3.54 -1.27 -13.43
CA ILE A 155 -4.43 -0.26 -13.97
C ILE A 155 -4.25 0.97 -13.08
N VAL A 156 -3.68 2.03 -13.63
CA VAL A 156 -3.38 3.28 -12.92
C VAL A 156 -4.38 4.35 -13.37
N THR A 157 -5.23 4.81 -12.45
CA THR A 157 -6.29 5.80 -12.76
C THR A 157 -6.09 7.06 -11.92
N PRO A 158 -6.09 8.27 -12.50
CA PRO A 158 -6.04 9.50 -11.72
C PRO A 158 -7.18 9.59 -10.71
N ALA A 159 -6.87 9.97 -9.47
CA ALA A 159 -7.88 10.34 -8.48
C ALA A 159 -8.29 11.80 -8.71
N ASN A 160 -9.57 12.02 -9.03
CA ASN A 160 -10.16 13.34 -9.25
C ASN A 160 -10.40 14.10 -7.94
#